data_AF-A0A8S2R0G9-F1
#
_entry.id   AF-A0A8S2R0G9-F1
#
_cell.length_a   1.000
_cell.length_b   1.000
_cell.length_c   1.000
_cell.angle_alpha   90.00
_cell.angle_beta   90.00
_cell.angle_gamma   90.00
#
_symmetry.space_group_name_H-M   'P 1'
#
loop_
_entity.id
_entity.type
_entity.pdbx_description
1 polymer ?
#
loop_
_entity_poly.entity_id
_entity_poly.type
_entity_poly.pdbx_seq_one_letter_code
_entity_poly.pdbx_strand_id
1 'polypeptide(L)'
;MEDERRKSEDLIQCVKCRDFYIENENKMGSCTHHDGFIYDNASADLAYYSLTEATLYLSKIESEAMNDSDRREALEREKNKFKWICCGATLQSGAASTGGCKKGKHGFIDESRQSQPRRNQRQPMQRLDQEMLIEWETACRQVYNDQWIELMRYRS
;
A
#
# COMPACT_ATOMS: atom_id res chain seq x y z
N MET A 1 -30.24 0.42 -14.35
CA MET A 1 -29.56 0.23 -15.65
C MET A 1 -28.24 1.00 -15.73
N GLU A 2 -28.19 2.31 -15.49
CA GLU A 2 -26.90 3.04 -15.56
C GLU A 2 -25.93 2.66 -14.43
N ASP A 3 -26.40 2.49 -13.19
CA ASP A 3 -25.56 2.06 -12.07
C ASP A 3 -24.95 0.66 -12.28
N GLU A 4 -25.75 -0.33 -12.72
CA GLU A 4 -25.26 -1.69 -12.99
C GLU A 4 -24.22 -1.74 -14.12
N ARG A 5 -24.36 -0.83 -15.11
CA ARG A 5 -23.38 -0.68 -16.18
C ARG A 5 -22.05 -0.16 -15.65
N ARG A 6 -22.09 0.84 -14.76
CA ARG A 6 -20.89 1.39 -14.11
C ARG A 6 -20.14 0.35 -13.28
N LYS A 7 -20.87 -0.47 -12.50
CA LYS A 7 -20.26 -1.56 -11.72
C LYS A 7 -19.57 -2.64 -12.57
N SER A 8 -19.91 -2.71 -13.86
CA SER A 8 -19.38 -3.69 -14.81
C SER A 8 -18.27 -3.16 -15.71
N GLU A 9 -18.13 -1.84 -15.86
CA GLU A 9 -17.23 -1.21 -16.85
C GLU A 9 -16.17 -0.30 -16.21
N ASP A 10 -16.45 0.30 -15.04
CA ASP A 10 -15.56 1.30 -14.45
C ASP A 10 -14.37 0.61 -13.73
N LEU A 11 -13.15 1.00 -14.12
CA LEU A 11 -11.93 0.64 -13.39
C LEU A 11 -11.77 1.52 -12.15
N ILE A 12 -11.73 0.88 -11.00
CA ILE A 12 -11.58 1.51 -9.68
C ILE A 12 -10.21 1.13 -9.13
N GLN A 13 -9.47 2.11 -8.61
CA GLN A 13 -8.21 1.82 -7.93
C GLN A 13 -8.44 1.42 -6.47
N CYS A 14 -7.94 0.26 -6.07
CA CYS A 14 -8.09 -0.29 -4.73
C CYS A 14 -7.16 0.40 -3.73
N VAL A 15 -7.68 0.92 -2.62
CA VAL A 15 -6.84 1.59 -1.59
C VAL A 15 -5.85 0.64 -0.90
N LYS A 16 -6.22 -0.65 -0.81
CA LYS A 16 -5.44 -1.68 -0.10
C LYS A 16 -4.20 -2.16 -0.86
N CYS A 17 -4.38 -2.63 -2.11
CA CYS A 17 -3.30 -3.16 -2.94
C CYS A 17 -2.83 -2.19 -4.05
N ARG A 18 -3.49 -1.03 -4.20
CA ARG A 18 -3.20 0.00 -5.22
C ARG A 18 -3.42 -0.43 -6.69
N ASP A 19 -3.87 -1.66 -6.93
CA ASP A 19 -4.26 -2.17 -8.26
C ASP A 19 -5.65 -1.70 -8.69
N PHE A 20 -5.93 -1.79 -9.99
CA PHE A 20 -7.25 -1.52 -10.56
C PHE A 20 -8.13 -2.78 -10.58
N TYR A 21 -9.43 -2.60 -10.32
CA TYR A 21 -10.42 -3.68 -10.36
C TYR A 21 -11.77 -3.18 -10.90
N ILE A 22 -12.61 -4.11 -11.34
CA ILE A 22 -14.02 -3.88 -11.69
C ILE A 22 -14.89 -4.37 -10.54
N GLU A 23 -15.86 -3.58 -10.08
CA GLU A 23 -16.64 -3.89 -8.89
C GLU A 23 -17.41 -5.22 -8.98
N ASN A 24 -18.02 -5.51 -10.12
CA ASN A 24 -18.74 -6.77 -10.34
C ASN A 24 -17.82 -8.01 -10.38
N GLU A 25 -16.52 -7.82 -10.62
CA GLU A 25 -15.52 -8.89 -10.57
C GLU A 25 -14.87 -9.04 -9.19
N ASN A 26 -15.16 -8.13 -8.25
CA ASN A 26 -14.55 -8.08 -6.93
C ASN A 26 -15.08 -9.18 -6.00
N LYS A 27 -14.32 -10.28 -5.92
CA LYS A 27 -14.64 -11.45 -5.11
C LYS A 27 -13.71 -11.53 -3.90
N MET A 28 -14.11 -12.33 -2.91
CA MET A 28 -13.22 -12.63 -1.79
C MET A 28 -11.95 -13.33 -2.31
N GLY A 29 -10.79 -12.77 -1.95
CA GLY A 29 -9.49 -13.28 -2.38
C GLY A 29 -8.91 -12.59 -3.62
N SER A 30 -9.66 -11.73 -4.31
CA SER A 30 -9.17 -10.96 -5.46
C SER A 30 -8.10 -9.95 -5.07
N CYS A 31 -8.21 -9.37 -3.87
CA CYS A 31 -7.22 -8.43 -3.34
C CYS A 31 -6.26 -9.13 -2.40
N THR A 32 -4.97 -9.13 -2.74
CA THR A 32 -3.88 -9.55 -1.86
C THR A 32 -3.10 -8.30 -1.44
N HIS A 33 -3.00 -8.03 -0.14
CA HIS A 33 -2.45 -6.77 0.36
C HIS A 33 -1.76 -6.93 1.72
N HIS A 34 -0.98 -5.91 2.09
CA HIS A 34 -0.55 -5.66 3.47
C HIS A 34 -1.42 -4.55 4.05
N ASP A 35 -1.87 -4.71 5.30
CA ASP A 35 -2.69 -3.72 6.00
C ASP A 35 -1.99 -3.12 7.22
N GLY A 36 -0.65 -3.08 7.22
CA GLY A 36 0.15 -2.46 8.27
C GLY A 36 1.00 -1.31 7.74
N PHE A 37 1.66 -0.56 8.62
CA PHE A 37 2.66 0.42 8.21
C PHE A 37 4.04 -0.24 7.97
N ILE A 38 4.97 0.54 7.44
CA ILE A 38 6.33 0.10 7.12
C ILE A 38 7.28 0.69 8.17
N TYR A 39 8.28 -0.08 8.57
CA TYR A 39 9.30 0.40 9.50
C TYR A 39 10.71 0.09 9.00
N ASP A 40 11.66 0.96 9.35
CA ASP A 40 13.09 0.75 9.12
C ASP A 40 13.64 -0.20 10.19
N ASN A 41 13.81 -1.46 9.81
CA ASN A 41 14.37 -2.50 10.64
C ASN A 41 15.91 -2.39 10.77
N ALA A 42 16.59 -1.55 10.01
CA ALA A 42 18.02 -1.31 10.20
C ALA A 42 18.29 -0.21 11.23
N SER A 43 17.37 0.74 11.40
CA SER A 43 17.52 1.84 12.34
C SER A 43 17.36 1.43 13.81
N ALA A 44 18.09 2.09 14.70
CA ALA A 44 18.02 1.86 16.15
C ALA A 44 16.71 2.36 16.77
N ASP A 45 16.15 3.44 16.23
CA ASP A 45 14.93 4.09 16.70
C ASP A 45 13.64 3.45 16.15
N LEU A 46 13.77 2.48 15.22
CA LEU A 46 12.66 1.92 14.45
C LEU A 46 11.77 3.04 13.90
N ALA A 47 12.28 3.88 12.99
CA ALA A 47 11.44 4.86 12.31
C ALA A 47 10.34 4.18 11.47
N TYR A 48 9.13 4.74 11.49
CA TYR A 48 8.01 4.30 10.66
C TYR A 48 7.87 5.16 9.40
N TYR A 49 7.30 4.58 8.35
CA TYR A 49 7.12 5.18 7.03
C TYR A 49 5.75 4.79 6.46
N SER A 50 5.14 5.71 5.71
CA SER A 50 4.08 5.36 4.77
C SER A 50 4.65 4.45 3.66
N LEU A 51 3.77 3.68 3.01
CA LEU A 51 4.20 2.90 1.83
C LEU A 51 4.71 3.83 0.73
N THR A 52 4.11 5.02 0.60
CA THR A 52 4.54 6.03 -0.38
C THR A 52 5.96 6.51 -0.11
N GLU A 53 6.29 6.91 1.12
CA GLU A 53 7.63 7.35 1.50
C GLU A 53 8.68 6.24 1.31
N ALA A 54 8.38 5.03 1.79
CA ALA A 54 9.30 3.90 1.67
C ALA A 54 9.53 3.51 0.19
N THR A 55 8.48 3.54 -0.64
CA THR A 55 8.62 3.27 -2.09
C THR A 55 9.47 4.33 -2.78
N LEU A 56 9.27 5.62 -2.47
CA LEU A 56 10.08 6.70 -3.03
C LEU A 56 11.56 6.56 -2.63
N TYR A 57 11.84 6.17 -1.38
CA TYR A 57 13.20 5.87 -0.93
C TYR A 57 13.81 4.72 -1.74
N LEU A 58 13.11 3.59 -1.86
CA LEU A 58 13.61 2.43 -2.59
C LEU A 58 13.88 2.75 -4.07
N SER A 59 12.96 3.45 -4.73
CA SER A 59 13.14 3.87 -6.13
C SER A 59 14.38 4.75 -6.32
N LYS A 60 14.69 5.63 -5.34
CA LYS A 60 15.91 6.43 -5.36
C LYS A 60 17.16 5.55 -5.23
N ILE A 61 17.17 4.61 -4.28
CA ILE A 61 18.29 3.67 -4.07
C ILE A 61 18.54 2.82 -5.31
N GLU A 62 17.49 2.35 -5.98
CA GLU A 62 17.62 1.58 -7.22
C GLU A 62 18.22 2.41 -8.34
N SER A 63 17.76 3.65 -8.52
CA SER A 63 18.34 4.57 -9.49
C SER A 63 19.83 4.82 -9.22
N GLU A 64 20.22 5.01 -7.96
CA GLU A 64 21.62 5.17 -7.57
C GLU A 64 22.44 3.89 -7.83
N ALA A 65 21.90 2.72 -7.52
CA ALA A 65 22.59 1.44 -7.71
C ALA A 65 22.82 1.09 -9.19
N MET A 66 21.97 1.60 -10.08
CA MET A 66 22.15 1.48 -11.53
C MET A 66 23.27 2.37 -12.06
N ASN A 67 23.55 3.49 -11.38
CA ASN A 67 24.50 4.51 -11.84
C ASN A 67 25.89 4.38 -11.19
N ASP A 68 26.01 3.71 -10.04
CA ASP A 68 27.26 3.56 -9.28
C ASP A 68 27.55 2.08 -8.98
N SER A 69 28.44 1.48 -9.77
CA SER A 69 28.81 0.06 -9.65
C SER A 69 29.52 -0.27 -8.34
N ASP A 70 30.27 0.68 -7.79
CA ASP A 70 31.12 0.48 -6.63
C ASP A 70 30.29 0.48 -5.34
N ARG A 71 29.16 1.19 -5.34
CA ARG A 71 28.20 1.23 -4.22
C ARG A 71 27.07 0.20 -4.34
N ARG A 72 26.97 -0.51 -5.46
CA ARG A 72 25.83 -1.40 -5.75
C ARG A 72 25.54 -2.42 -4.65
N GLU A 73 26.56 -3.10 -4.11
CA GLU A 73 26.34 -4.07 -3.02
C GLU A 73 25.84 -3.43 -1.72
N ALA A 74 26.32 -2.23 -1.39
CA ALA A 74 25.88 -1.51 -0.20
C ALA A 74 24.41 -1.06 -0.37
N LEU A 75 24.07 -0.55 -1.55
CA LEU A 75 22.73 -0.10 -1.90
C LEU A 75 21.73 -1.28 -1.94
N GLU A 76 22.14 -2.46 -2.42
CA GLU A 76 21.30 -3.67 -2.38
C GLU A 76 21.02 -4.14 -0.94
N ARG A 77 21.95 -3.94 0.00
CA ARG A 77 21.67 -4.20 1.43
C ARG A 77 20.66 -3.21 1.99
N GLU A 78 20.73 -1.94 1.61
CA GLU A 78 19.77 -0.93 2.06
C GLU A 78 18.33 -1.22 1.62
N LYS A 79 18.14 -1.86 0.47
CA LYS A 79 16.80 -2.25 -0.01
C LYS A 79 16.06 -3.19 0.96
N ASN A 80 16.79 -3.93 1.79
CA ASN A 80 16.21 -4.91 2.70
C ASN A 80 15.83 -4.34 4.08
N LYS A 81 15.99 -3.04 4.31
CA LYS A 81 15.75 -2.44 5.64
C LYS A 81 14.28 -2.26 5.97
N PHE A 82 13.43 -2.05 4.97
CA PHE A 82 12.01 -1.78 5.19
C PHE A 82 11.22 -3.06 5.35
N LYS A 83 10.45 -3.15 6.45
CA LYS A 83 9.59 -4.29 6.73
C LYS A 83 8.16 -3.86 7.01
N TRP A 84 7.22 -4.71 6.62
CA TRP A 84 5.82 -4.58 6.96
C TRP A 84 5.57 -5.01 8.41
N ILE A 85 4.89 -4.18 9.19
CA ILE A 85 4.54 -4.54 10.57
C ILE A 85 3.62 -5.76 10.65
N CYS A 86 2.71 -5.92 9.67
CA CYS A 86 1.68 -6.95 9.70
C CYS A 86 2.19 -8.40 9.57
N CYS A 87 3.39 -8.60 9.02
CA CYS A 87 3.94 -9.95 8.80
C CYS A 87 5.47 -10.03 8.81
N GLY A 88 6.17 -8.91 8.98
CA GLY A 88 7.64 -8.86 8.95
C GLY A 88 8.27 -9.04 7.56
N ALA A 89 7.47 -9.12 6.50
CA ALA A 89 7.95 -9.22 5.13
C ALA A 89 8.72 -7.96 4.72
N THR A 90 9.81 -8.13 3.99
CA THR A 90 10.61 -7.02 3.45
C THR A 90 9.88 -6.34 2.30
N LEU A 91 9.76 -5.02 2.33
CA LEU A 91 9.25 -4.24 1.20
C LEU A 91 10.25 -4.34 0.03
N GLN A 92 9.77 -4.79 -1.12
CA GLN A 92 10.54 -4.78 -2.36
C GLN A 92 10.10 -3.60 -3.24
N SER A 93 11.03 -3.04 -4.01
CA SER A 93 10.73 -2.05 -5.04
C SER A 93 9.76 -2.61 -6.08
N GLY A 94 8.77 -1.81 -6.49
CA GLY A 94 7.71 -2.24 -7.42
C GLY A 94 6.69 -3.23 -6.82
N ALA A 95 6.83 -3.62 -5.55
CA ALA A 95 6.03 -4.67 -4.91
C ALA A 95 4.86 -4.16 -4.07
N ALA A 96 4.30 -2.98 -4.39
CA ALA A 96 3.11 -2.49 -3.70
C ALA A 96 1.95 -3.52 -3.68
N SER A 97 1.93 -4.46 -4.64
CA SER A 97 0.94 -5.53 -4.75
C SER A 97 1.51 -6.97 -4.77
N THR A 98 2.82 -7.20 -4.92
CA THR A 98 3.36 -8.57 -4.99
C THR A 98 3.60 -9.15 -3.60
N GLY A 99 2.70 -10.03 -3.16
CA GLY A 99 2.92 -10.92 -2.01
C GLY A 99 2.31 -10.47 -0.68
N GLY A 100 1.23 -9.68 -0.72
CA GLY A 100 0.47 -9.31 0.48
C GLY A 100 0.15 -10.49 1.41
N CYS A 101 0.22 -10.27 2.72
CA CYS A 101 -0.02 -11.31 3.72
C CYS A 101 -1.51 -11.55 4.00
N LYS A 102 -2.40 -10.67 3.52
CA LYS A 102 -3.86 -10.79 3.68
C LYS A 102 -4.57 -10.87 2.34
N LYS A 103 -5.67 -11.61 2.32
CA LYS A 103 -6.56 -11.79 1.17
C LYS A 103 -7.96 -11.32 1.50
N GLY A 104 -8.59 -10.61 0.57
CA GLY A 104 -9.95 -10.11 0.74
C GLY A 104 -10.53 -9.59 -0.56
N LYS A 105 -11.62 -8.83 -0.45
CA LYS A 105 -12.10 -8.00 -1.56
C LYS A 105 -11.25 -6.74 -1.68
N HIS A 106 -11.12 -6.24 -2.91
CA HIS A 106 -10.62 -4.89 -3.14
C HIS A 106 -11.50 -3.91 -2.38
N GLY A 107 -10.88 -2.88 -1.82
CA GLY A 107 -11.57 -1.85 -1.05
C GLY A 107 -11.41 -0.48 -1.69
N PHE A 108 -12.46 0.30 -1.55
CA PHE A 108 -12.48 1.74 -1.79
C PHE A 108 -12.93 2.39 -0.48
N ILE A 109 -12.37 3.54 -0.09
CA ILE A 109 -12.66 4.13 1.23
C ILE A 109 -14.11 4.61 1.36
N ASP A 110 -14.83 4.79 0.25
CA ASP A 110 -16.13 5.45 0.32
C ASP A 110 -17.33 4.55 0.01
N GLU A 111 -17.78 3.80 1.01
CA GLU A 111 -19.16 3.29 1.04
C GLU A 111 -20.17 4.41 1.41
N SER A 112 -19.71 5.54 1.96
CA SER A 112 -20.58 6.63 2.41
C SER A 112 -20.91 7.66 1.30
N ARG A 113 -19.99 7.91 0.36
CA ARG A 113 -20.18 8.83 -0.78
C ARG A 113 -20.80 8.18 -2.03
N GLN A 114 -21.07 6.87 -2.02
CA GLN A 114 -21.89 6.23 -3.07
C GLN A 114 -23.35 6.74 -3.08
N SER A 115 -23.77 7.44 -2.02
CA SER A 115 -25.13 8.01 -1.89
C SER A 115 -25.39 9.26 -2.72
N GLN A 116 -24.40 9.81 -3.45
CA GLN A 116 -24.64 10.96 -4.31
C GLN A 116 -24.59 10.58 -5.80
N PRO A 117 -25.70 10.74 -6.54
CA PRO A 117 -25.67 10.60 -7.99
C PRO A 117 -24.82 11.73 -8.57
N ARG A 118 -23.55 11.45 -8.89
CA ARG A 118 -22.73 12.35 -9.72
C ARG A 118 -23.32 12.37 -11.13
N ARG A 119 -24.27 13.29 -11.36
CA ARG A 119 -24.83 13.61 -12.67
C ARG A 119 -23.70 13.91 -13.66
N ASN A 120 -23.69 13.16 -14.76
CA ASN A 120 -23.19 13.56 -16.07
C ASN A 120 -21.68 13.81 -16.30
N GLN A 121 -20.77 13.10 -15.63
CA GLN A 121 -19.40 13.00 -16.15
C GLN A 121 -18.95 11.54 -16.21
N ARG A 122 -18.79 11.02 -17.43
CA ARG A 122 -17.97 9.84 -17.71
C ARG A 122 -16.54 10.18 -17.26
N GLN A 123 -16.22 9.91 -16.00
CA GLN A 123 -14.84 10.04 -15.52
C GLN A 123 -14.12 8.71 -15.79
N PRO A 124 -13.12 8.70 -16.68
CA PRO A 124 -12.32 7.51 -16.93
C PRO A 124 -11.39 7.30 -15.74
N MET A 125 -11.43 6.11 -15.12
CA MET A 125 -10.66 5.73 -13.92
C MET A 125 -10.87 6.62 -12.69
N GLN A 126 -11.45 6.04 -11.63
CA GLN A 126 -11.35 6.63 -10.30
C GLN A 126 -9.96 6.31 -9.73
N ARG A 127 -9.04 7.28 -9.85
CA ARG A 127 -7.74 7.22 -9.19
C ARG A 127 -7.90 7.54 -7.71
N LEU A 128 -7.10 6.89 -6.87
CA LEU A 128 -6.99 7.26 -5.46
C LEU A 128 -6.39 8.65 -5.35
N ASP A 129 -7.00 9.50 -4.54
CA ASP A 129 -6.35 10.71 -4.08
C ASP A 129 -5.39 10.40 -2.92
N GLN A 130 -4.53 11.37 -2.61
CA GLN A 130 -3.52 11.21 -1.58
C GLN A 130 -4.12 11.18 -0.16
N GLU A 131 -5.28 11.84 0.04
CA GLU A 131 -5.98 11.89 1.32
C GLU A 131 -6.52 10.50 1.70
N MET A 132 -7.15 9.81 0.74
CA MET A 132 -7.62 8.44 0.90
C MET A 132 -6.47 7.48 1.24
N LEU A 133 -5.30 7.62 0.60
CA LEU A 133 -4.14 6.79 0.94
C LEU A 133 -3.69 7.02 2.39
N ILE A 134 -3.64 8.27 2.82
CA ILE A 134 -3.25 8.65 4.19
C ILE A 134 -4.27 8.12 5.21
N GLU A 135 -5.57 8.24 4.93
CA GLU A 135 -6.63 7.72 5.80
C GLU A 135 -6.51 6.22 5.99
N TRP A 136 -6.32 5.46 4.90
CA TRP A 136 -6.12 4.01 4.97
C TRP A 136 -4.86 3.65 5.77
N GLU A 137 -3.73 4.29 5.47
CA GLU A 137 -2.46 4.03 6.15
C GLU A 137 -2.54 4.38 7.65
N THR A 138 -3.28 5.43 8.00
CA THR A 138 -3.53 5.83 9.39
C THR A 138 -4.43 4.83 10.12
N ALA A 139 -5.49 4.35 9.47
CA ALA A 139 -6.37 3.33 10.03
C ALA A 139 -5.60 2.02 10.30
N CYS A 140 -4.78 1.60 9.33
CA CYS A 140 -3.89 0.45 9.46
C CYS A 140 -2.97 0.59 10.69
N ARG A 141 -2.41 1.78 10.92
CA ARG A 141 -1.52 2.03 12.07
C ARG A 141 -2.18 1.73 13.42
N GLN A 142 -3.44 2.14 13.61
CA GLN A 142 -4.15 1.94 14.87
C GLN A 142 -4.31 0.46 15.21
N VAL A 143 -4.48 -0.40 14.19
CA VAL A 143 -4.62 -1.85 14.34
C VAL A 143 -3.32 -2.50 14.84
N TYR A 144 -2.17 -1.94 14.48
CA TYR A 144 -0.85 -2.55 14.72
C TYR A 144 -0.04 -1.89 15.83
N ASN A 145 -0.66 -1.04 16.66
CA ASN A 145 0.03 -0.30 17.71
C ASN A 145 0.63 -1.19 18.81
N ASP A 146 -0.04 -2.29 19.18
CA ASP A 146 0.47 -3.20 20.20
C ASP A 146 1.70 -3.97 19.72
N GLN A 147 1.67 -4.47 18.48
CA GLN A 147 2.82 -5.11 17.84
C GLN A 147 4.01 -4.16 17.72
N TRP A 148 3.73 -2.86 17.48
CA TRP A 148 4.76 -1.83 17.45
C TRP A 148 5.44 -1.67 18.80
N ILE A 149 4.66 -1.53 19.88
CA ILE A 149 5.19 -1.41 21.24
C ILE A 149 6.03 -2.63 21.61
N GLU A 150 5.59 -3.83 21.21
CA GLU A 150 6.33 -5.06 21.45
C GLU A 150 7.69 -5.07 20.73
N LEU A 151 7.73 -4.69 19.44
CA LEU A 151 8.99 -4.58 18.68
C LEU A 151 9.98 -3.61 19.32
N MET A 152 9.51 -2.46 19.80
CA MET A 152 10.36 -1.46 20.47
C MET A 152 11.00 -2.03 21.75
N ARG A 153 10.28 -2.88 22.50
CA ARG A 153 10.79 -3.52 23.73
C ARG A 153 11.88 -4.55 23.47
N TYR A 154 11.79 -5.32 22.38
CA TYR A 154 12.81 -6.33 22.07
C TYR A 154 14.14 -5.74 21.57
N ARG A 155 14.18 -4.45 21.23
CA ARG A 155 15.38 -3.74 20.78
C ARG A 155 16.06 -2.89 21.86
N SER A 156 15.43 -2.73 23.03
CA SER A 156 16.00 -2.03 24.18
C SER A 156 16.83 -2.98 25.04
#